data_AF-W9JDU2-F1
#
_entry.id   AF-W9JDU2-F1
#
_cell.length_a   1.000
_cell.length_b   1.000
_cell.length_c   1.000
_cell.angle_alpha   90.00
_cell.angle_beta   90.00
_cell.angle_gamma   90.00
#
_symmetry.space_group_name_H-M   'P 1'
#
loop_
_entity.id
_entity.type
_entity.pdbx_description
1 polymer ?
#
loop_
_entity_poly.entity_id
_entity_poly.type
_entity_poly.pdbx_seq_one_letter_code
_entity_poly.pdbx_strand_id
1 'polypeptide(L)'
;MEKFVQKSVQHTMEMRKPPSSIPWQTDRPWKQSFYGWSPETSRWQGIQSSQSSSDKSNLMKLAVYSWNIDFMLPHGEARMNAALKHLEELTRQHRLDNDTAVAINLQECVPLDLETIGEKDWIRDSFYCTDIDTSAWASGAYGTASLIDRRLEISSCFRVHYSATQMERDALFIDVSVYLRDLVLMWNQTKKKKKFERNCFLLGLKGRGLPTILA
;
A
#
# COMPACT_ATOMS: atom_id res chain seq x y z
N MET A 1 7.41 -15.25 24.26
CA MET A 1 7.38 -14.16 23.27
C MET A 1 8.69 -14.09 22.50
N GLU A 2 9.85 -14.01 23.16
CA GLU A 2 11.17 -13.96 22.51
C GLU A 2 11.46 -15.11 21.54
N LYS A 3 11.19 -16.36 21.91
CA LYS A 3 11.42 -17.51 21.01
C LYS A 3 10.58 -17.46 19.72
N PHE A 4 9.39 -16.88 19.76
CA PHE A 4 8.56 -16.71 18.57
C PHE A 4 9.11 -15.58 17.69
N VAL A 5 9.50 -14.46 18.29
CA VAL A 5 10.12 -13.34 17.58
C VAL A 5 11.42 -13.78 16.89
N GLN A 6 12.28 -14.52 17.59
CA GLN A 6 13.55 -15.01 17.04
C GLN A 6 13.33 -16.00 15.88
N LYS A 7 12.34 -16.90 15.99
CA LYS A 7 11.97 -17.80 14.89
C LYS A 7 11.47 -17.04 13.67
N SER A 8 10.64 -16.01 13.86
CA SER A 8 10.15 -15.21 12.74
C SER A 8 11.27 -14.40 12.09
N VAL A 9 12.19 -13.82 12.86
CA VAL A 9 13.36 -13.12 12.31
C VAL A 9 14.23 -14.07 11.49
N GLN A 10 14.48 -15.28 12.01
CA GLN A 10 15.23 -16.31 11.29
C GLN A 10 14.52 -16.72 9.98
N HIS A 11 13.21 -16.94 10.05
CA HIS A 11 12.39 -17.29 8.89
C HIS A 11 12.41 -16.17 7.82
N THR A 12 12.35 -14.90 8.24
CA THR A 12 12.51 -13.76 7.32
C THR A 12 13.88 -13.77 6.63
N MET A 13 14.96 -14.00 7.38
CA MET A 13 16.30 -14.09 6.80
C MET A 13 16.44 -15.24 5.79
N GLU A 14 15.81 -16.38 6.05
CA GLU A 14 15.79 -17.54 5.15
C GLU A 14 14.99 -17.29 3.87
N MET A 15 13.93 -16.49 3.95
CA MET A 15 13.06 -16.12 2.82
C MET A 15 13.55 -14.90 2.03
N ARG A 16 14.69 -14.32 2.43
CA ARG A 16 15.30 -13.20 1.72
C ARG A 16 15.72 -13.62 0.32
N LYS A 17 15.33 -12.83 -0.67
CA LYS A 17 15.71 -13.08 -2.06
C LYS A 17 17.21 -12.80 -2.25
N PRO A 18 17.95 -13.66 -2.98
CA PRO A 18 19.35 -13.41 -3.24
C PRO A 18 19.52 -12.13 -4.09
N PRO A 19 20.62 -11.37 -3.90
CA PRO A 19 20.87 -10.14 -4.68
C PRO A 19 20.85 -10.35 -6.20
N SER A 20 21.18 -11.55 -6.68
CA SER A 20 21.16 -11.89 -8.11
C SER A 20 19.76 -12.09 -8.70
N SER A 21 18.72 -12.31 -7.87
CA SER A 21 17.35 -12.55 -8.33
C SER A 21 16.45 -11.32 -8.25
N ILE A 22 16.91 -10.23 -7.61
CA ILE A 22 16.12 -9.01 -7.46
C ILE A 22 16.40 -8.03 -8.61
N PRO A 23 15.37 -7.42 -9.21
CA PRO A 23 15.53 -6.49 -10.33
C PRO A 23 15.89 -5.06 -9.90
N TRP A 24 16.02 -4.77 -8.60
CA TRP A 24 16.28 -3.44 -8.06
C TRP A 24 17.66 -3.31 -7.44
N GLN A 25 18.16 -2.07 -7.42
CA GLN A 25 19.31 -1.67 -6.63
C GLN A 25 18.83 -1.06 -5.31
N THR A 26 19.44 -1.42 -4.18
CA THR A 26 19.10 -0.82 -2.89
C THR A 26 19.41 0.69 -2.87
N ASP A 27 18.65 1.42 -2.05
CA ASP A 27 18.73 2.87 -1.86
C ASP A 27 18.48 3.69 -3.14
N ARG A 28 17.86 3.07 -4.15
CA ARG A 28 17.43 3.74 -5.38
C ARG A 28 15.96 3.49 -5.67
N PRO A 29 15.25 4.47 -6.26
CA PRO A 29 13.91 4.25 -6.80
C PRO A 29 13.92 3.13 -7.84
N TRP A 30 13.09 2.12 -7.61
CA TRP A 30 12.78 1.08 -8.58
C TRP A 30 11.31 1.18 -8.98
N LYS A 31 11.05 1.40 -10.26
CA LYS A 31 9.68 1.52 -10.78
C LYS A 31 8.98 0.18 -10.63
N GLN A 32 7.81 0.20 -9.99
CA GLN A 32 6.97 -0.98 -9.78
C GLN A 32 5.65 -0.81 -10.54
N SER A 33 5.10 -1.91 -11.03
CA SER A 33 3.73 -1.92 -11.58
C SER A 33 2.70 -1.77 -10.47
N PHE A 34 1.52 -1.28 -10.83
CA PHE A 34 0.31 -1.41 -10.02
C PHE A 34 -0.77 -2.10 -10.85
N TYR A 35 -1.82 -2.57 -10.20
CA TYR A 35 -2.75 -3.52 -10.80
C TYR A 35 -4.19 -3.05 -10.64
N GLY A 36 -4.97 -3.19 -11.69
CA GLY A 36 -6.42 -3.06 -11.65
C GLY A 36 -7.09 -4.40 -11.94
N TRP A 37 -8.21 -4.67 -11.28
CA TRP A 37 -9.05 -5.81 -11.63
C TRP A 37 -9.74 -5.57 -12.99
N SER A 38 -9.69 -6.56 -13.87
CA SER A 38 -10.45 -6.61 -15.13
C SER A 38 -11.60 -7.62 -14.99
N PRO A 39 -12.86 -7.15 -14.98
CA PRO A 39 -14.02 -8.04 -14.92
C PRO A 39 -14.07 -9.01 -16.11
N GLU A 40 -13.73 -8.53 -17.32
CA GLU A 40 -13.77 -9.30 -18.56
C GLU A 40 -12.88 -10.55 -18.53
N THR A 41 -11.71 -10.42 -17.92
CA THR A 41 -10.71 -11.50 -17.87
C THR A 41 -10.61 -12.16 -16.50
N SER A 42 -11.42 -11.69 -15.54
CA SER A 42 -11.46 -12.11 -14.14
C SER A 42 -10.05 -12.25 -13.54
N ARG A 43 -9.21 -11.23 -13.77
CA ARG A 43 -7.83 -11.21 -13.27
C ARG A 43 -7.35 -9.79 -12.98
N TRP A 44 -6.37 -9.69 -12.11
CA TRP A 44 -5.57 -8.48 -11.92
C TRP A 44 -4.65 -8.27 -13.13
N GLN A 45 -4.61 -7.04 -13.65
CA GLN A 45 -3.79 -6.65 -14.79
C GLN A 45 -2.88 -5.49 -14.42
N GLY A 46 -1.61 -5.58 -14.83
CA GLY A 46 -0.65 -4.50 -14.63
C GLY A 46 -1.00 -3.27 -15.47
N ILE A 47 -1.01 -2.11 -14.83
CA ILE A 47 -1.28 -0.82 -15.43
C ILE A 47 0.02 -0.02 -15.46
N GLN A 48 0.40 0.47 -16.64
CA GLN A 48 1.61 1.26 -16.82
C GLN A 48 1.40 2.76 -16.57
N SER A 49 0.18 3.24 -16.81
CA SER A 49 -0.33 4.56 -16.47
C SER A 49 -1.86 4.48 -16.46
N SER A 50 -2.53 5.00 -15.42
CA SER A 50 -3.97 5.18 -15.48
C SER A 50 -4.24 6.36 -16.41
N GLN A 51 -4.84 6.13 -17.58
CA GLN A 51 -5.37 7.26 -18.35
C GLN A 51 -6.48 7.91 -17.52
N SER A 52 -6.47 9.24 -17.41
CA SER A 52 -7.53 9.99 -16.74
C SER A 52 -8.88 9.52 -17.28
N SER A 53 -9.76 8.97 -16.44
CA SER A 53 -11.17 8.91 -16.82
C SER A 53 -11.59 10.34 -17.16
N SER A 54 -12.12 10.55 -18.36
CA SER A 54 -12.55 11.86 -18.86
C SER A 54 -13.59 12.55 -17.96
N ASP A 55 -14.22 11.78 -17.08
CA ASP A 55 -14.94 12.30 -15.94
C ASP A 55 -13.93 12.82 -14.93
N LYS A 56 -13.67 14.12 -15.02
CA LYS A 56 -13.02 14.91 -13.97
C LYS A 56 -13.81 14.68 -12.69
N SER A 57 -13.40 13.68 -11.92
CA SER A 57 -14.00 13.36 -10.65
C SER A 57 -13.93 14.63 -9.79
N ASN A 58 -15.05 15.01 -9.18
CA ASN A 58 -15.14 16.18 -8.29
C ASN A 58 -14.41 15.94 -6.97
N LEU A 59 -13.30 15.21 -7.00
CA LEU A 59 -12.49 14.86 -5.86
C LEU A 59 -11.86 16.13 -5.30
N MET A 60 -12.31 16.49 -4.11
CA MET A 60 -11.80 17.62 -3.33
C MET A 60 -11.04 17.14 -2.11
N LYS A 61 -11.13 15.86 -1.70
CA LYS A 61 -10.50 15.34 -0.49
C LYS A 61 -9.82 14.00 -0.73
N LEU A 62 -8.83 13.69 0.11
CA LEU A 62 -8.13 12.41 0.14
C LEU A 62 -8.10 11.89 1.59
N ALA A 63 -8.84 10.82 1.85
CA ALA A 63 -8.79 10.10 3.11
C ALA A 63 -7.67 9.05 3.05
N VAL A 64 -6.73 9.11 4.00
CA VAL A 64 -5.57 8.22 4.04
C VAL A 64 -5.61 7.35 5.29
N TYR A 65 -5.68 6.04 5.06
CA TYR A 65 -5.67 5.03 6.10
C TYR A 65 -4.33 4.31 6.09
N SER A 66 -3.80 4.02 7.28
CA SER A 66 -2.57 3.26 7.42
C SER A 66 -2.69 2.26 8.55
N TRP A 67 -2.46 0.99 8.25
CA TRP A 67 -2.59 -0.09 9.23
C TRP A 67 -1.47 -1.12 9.09
N ASN A 68 -0.72 -1.30 10.17
CA ASN A 68 0.13 -2.47 10.36
C ASN A 68 -0.76 -3.64 10.81
N ILE A 69 -0.90 -4.64 9.95
CA ILE A 69 -1.78 -5.80 10.20
C ILE A 69 -1.09 -6.92 10.99
N ASP A 70 0.14 -6.69 11.48
CA ASP A 70 0.88 -7.51 12.46
C ASP A 70 0.84 -9.01 12.14
N PHE A 71 1.69 -9.46 11.21
CA PHE A 71 1.75 -10.86 10.76
C PHE A 71 2.22 -11.83 11.84
N MET A 72 2.76 -11.32 12.94
CA MET A 72 3.33 -12.13 14.02
C MET A 72 2.26 -12.75 14.92
N LEU A 73 1.02 -12.26 14.83
CA LEU A 73 -0.09 -12.76 15.62
C LEU A 73 -0.75 -13.98 14.95
N PRO A 74 -1.25 -14.95 15.76
CA PRO A 74 -1.92 -16.13 15.24
C PRO A 74 -3.23 -15.78 14.52
N HIS A 75 -3.74 -16.74 13.74
CA HIS A 75 -4.99 -16.62 12.97
C HIS A 75 -4.95 -15.50 11.91
N GLY A 76 -3.86 -15.45 11.12
CA GLY A 76 -3.63 -14.43 10.10
C GLY A 76 -4.83 -14.20 9.17
N GLU A 77 -5.34 -15.26 8.54
CA GLU A 77 -6.46 -15.17 7.60
C GLU A 77 -7.74 -14.59 8.23
N ALA A 78 -8.14 -15.07 9.41
CA ALA A 78 -9.33 -14.58 10.11
C ALA A 78 -9.17 -13.10 10.50
N ARG A 79 -7.97 -12.70 10.93
CA ARG A 79 -7.65 -11.31 11.26
C ARG A 79 -7.66 -10.43 10.03
N MET A 80 -7.10 -10.89 8.92
CA MET A 80 -7.09 -10.14 7.67
C MET A 80 -8.51 -9.92 7.14
N ASN A 81 -9.34 -10.96 7.14
CA ASN A 81 -10.76 -10.83 6.78
C ASN A 81 -11.50 -9.83 7.69
N ALA A 82 -11.27 -9.87 9.00
CA ALA A 82 -11.87 -8.92 9.93
C ALA A 82 -11.36 -7.48 9.71
N ALA A 83 -10.06 -7.31 9.44
CA ALA A 83 -9.46 -6.01 9.15
C ALA A 83 -10.02 -5.40 7.85
N LEU A 84 -10.12 -6.20 6.78
CA LEU A 84 -10.70 -5.77 5.51
C LEU A 84 -12.18 -5.41 5.65
N LYS A 85 -12.97 -6.21 6.39
CA LYS A 85 -14.37 -5.86 6.70
C LYS A 85 -14.48 -4.55 7.47
N HIS A 86 -13.57 -4.28 8.40
CA HIS A 86 -13.55 -3.01 9.13
C HIS A 86 -13.20 -1.84 8.21
N LEU A 87 -12.18 -1.98 7.36
CA LEU A 87 -11.80 -0.96 6.38
C LEU A 87 -12.91 -0.71 5.35
N GLU A 88 -13.63 -1.75 4.92
CA GLU A 88 -14.76 -1.63 4.02
C GLU A 88 -15.85 -0.71 4.58
N GLU A 89 -16.25 -0.91 5.84
CA GLU A 89 -17.25 -0.08 6.52
C GLU A 89 -16.70 1.33 6.78
N LEU A 90 -15.47 1.44 7.26
CA LEU A 90 -14.83 2.72 7.59
C LEU A 90 -14.69 3.64 6.38
N THR A 91 -14.49 3.06 5.19
CA THR A 91 -14.34 3.78 3.93
C THR A 91 -15.64 3.89 3.15
N ARG A 92 -16.72 3.20 3.56
CA ARG A 92 -17.97 3.07 2.80
C ARG A 92 -18.54 4.42 2.40
N GLN A 93 -18.60 5.38 3.33
CA GLN A 93 -19.14 6.71 3.05
C GLN A 93 -18.31 7.44 1.98
N HIS A 94 -16.98 7.43 2.10
CA HIS A 94 -16.08 8.07 1.13
C HIS A 94 -16.11 7.40 -0.26
N ARG A 95 -16.36 6.09 -0.31
CA ARG A 95 -16.52 5.37 -1.59
C ARG A 95 -17.85 5.67 -2.27
N LEU A 96 -18.90 5.98 -1.50
CA LEU A 96 -20.20 6.40 -2.02
C LEU A 96 -20.24 7.89 -2.39
N ASP A 97 -19.50 8.72 -1.68
CA ASP A 97 -19.38 10.15 -1.94
C ASP A 97 -18.42 10.42 -3.10
N ASN A 98 -18.81 11.32 -4.01
CA ASN A 98 -17.98 11.67 -5.18
C ASN A 98 -16.89 12.72 -4.91
N ASP A 99 -16.77 13.20 -3.67
CA ASP A 99 -15.84 14.28 -3.30
C ASP A 99 -14.56 13.80 -2.60
N THR A 100 -14.53 12.57 -2.09
CA THR A 100 -13.44 12.06 -1.24
C THR A 100 -12.88 10.77 -1.80
N ALA A 101 -11.63 10.78 -2.23
CA ALA A 101 -10.91 9.57 -2.62
C ALA A 101 -10.25 8.89 -1.42
N VAL A 102 -10.03 7.59 -1.52
CA VAL A 102 -9.47 6.76 -0.44
C VAL A 102 -8.11 6.17 -0.82
N ALA A 103 -7.13 6.29 0.05
CA ALA A 103 -5.87 5.56 -0.04
C ALA A 103 -5.67 4.75 1.25
N ILE A 104 -5.36 3.47 1.11
CA ILE A 104 -5.11 2.56 2.24
C ILE A 104 -3.71 2.00 2.09
N ASN A 105 -2.87 2.14 3.10
CA ASN A 105 -1.57 1.49 3.17
C ASN A 105 -1.58 0.40 4.25
N LEU A 106 -1.21 -0.80 3.87
CA LEU A 106 -1.10 -1.96 4.75
C LEU A 106 0.36 -2.33 4.91
N GLN A 107 0.78 -2.56 6.15
CA GLN A 107 2.13 -3.02 6.47
C GLN A 107 2.08 -4.36 7.17
N GLU A 108 3.17 -5.12 7.07
CA GLU A 108 3.28 -6.44 7.67
C GLU A 108 2.26 -7.42 7.07
N CYS A 109 2.02 -7.31 5.76
CA CYS A 109 1.23 -8.28 5.01
C CYS A 109 2.07 -9.52 4.68
N VAL A 110 1.45 -10.71 4.69
CA VAL A 110 2.05 -11.97 4.21
C VAL A 110 1.47 -12.34 2.83
N PRO A 111 2.01 -13.34 2.10
CA PRO A 111 1.50 -13.71 0.77
C PRO A 111 0.00 -13.98 0.72
N LEU A 112 -0.53 -14.73 1.70
CA LEU A 112 -1.96 -15.07 1.79
C LEU A 112 -2.85 -13.83 2.01
N ASP A 113 -2.31 -12.76 2.62
CA ASP A 113 -3.06 -11.51 2.77
C ASP A 113 -3.28 -10.84 1.40
N LEU A 114 -2.33 -10.93 0.48
CA LEU A 114 -2.46 -10.38 -0.88
C LEU A 114 -3.53 -11.13 -1.68
N GLU A 115 -3.60 -12.45 -1.54
CA GLU A 115 -4.66 -13.27 -2.11
C GLU A 115 -6.03 -12.84 -1.53
N THR A 116 -6.13 -12.76 -0.20
CA THR A 116 -7.35 -12.35 0.51
C THR A 116 -7.82 -10.95 0.10
N ILE A 117 -6.89 -9.99 -0.07
CA ILE A 117 -7.15 -8.65 -0.60
C ILE A 117 -7.71 -8.75 -2.03
N GLY A 118 -7.02 -9.52 -2.88
CA GLY A 118 -7.33 -9.68 -4.29
C GLY A 118 -8.68 -10.35 -4.55
N GLU A 119 -9.29 -10.96 -3.54
CA GLU A 119 -10.59 -11.63 -3.58
C GLU A 119 -11.79 -10.75 -3.23
N LYS A 120 -11.59 -9.60 -2.57
CA LYS A 120 -12.71 -8.77 -2.12
C LYS A 120 -13.28 -7.93 -3.25
N ASP A 121 -14.59 -8.06 -3.48
CA ASP A 121 -15.28 -7.34 -4.57
C ASP A 121 -15.18 -5.83 -4.41
N TRP A 122 -15.39 -5.29 -3.19
CA TRP A 122 -15.26 -3.85 -2.95
C TRP A 122 -13.85 -3.31 -3.25
N ILE A 123 -12.81 -4.16 -3.18
CA ILE A 123 -11.44 -3.81 -3.55
C ILE A 123 -11.29 -3.84 -5.07
N ARG A 124 -11.72 -4.93 -5.71
CA ARG A 124 -11.69 -5.11 -7.17
C ARG A 124 -12.40 -3.97 -7.91
N ASP A 125 -13.53 -3.54 -7.36
CA ASP A 125 -14.39 -2.51 -7.95
C ASP A 125 -13.84 -1.10 -7.76
N SER A 126 -13.28 -0.81 -6.58
CA SER A 126 -12.97 0.57 -6.18
C SER A 126 -11.48 0.92 -6.16
N PHE A 127 -10.57 -0.05 -6.18
CA PHE A 127 -9.15 0.18 -5.95
C PHE A 127 -8.23 -0.39 -7.04
N TYR A 128 -7.10 0.30 -7.21
CA TYR A 128 -5.85 -0.25 -7.71
C TYR A 128 -5.07 -0.86 -6.55
N CYS A 129 -4.36 -1.96 -6.79
CA CYS A 129 -3.46 -2.61 -5.84
C CYS A 129 -2.02 -2.44 -6.29
N THR A 130 -1.09 -2.11 -5.39
CA THR A 130 0.34 -2.06 -5.75
C THR A 130 0.99 -3.44 -5.82
N ASP A 131 0.50 -4.40 -5.03
CA ASP A 131 1.09 -5.71 -4.89
C ASP A 131 -0.05 -6.76 -4.95
N ILE A 132 0.08 -7.71 -5.88
CA ILE A 132 -0.82 -8.87 -6.02
C ILE A 132 -0.10 -10.20 -5.70
N ASP A 133 1.22 -10.12 -5.58
CA ASP A 133 2.13 -11.18 -5.19
C ASP A 133 3.34 -10.55 -4.46
N THR A 134 4.30 -11.36 -4.03
CA THR A 134 5.48 -10.88 -3.30
C THR A 134 6.65 -10.50 -4.21
N SER A 135 6.47 -10.42 -5.53
CA SER A 135 7.58 -10.21 -6.49
C SER A 135 8.38 -8.94 -6.19
N ALA A 136 7.69 -7.88 -5.77
CA ALA A 136 8.26 -6.59 -5.41
C ALA A 136 8.81 -6.49 -3.97
N TRP A 137 8.64 -7.53 -3.15
CA TRP A 137 9.15 -7.52 -1.77
C TRP A 137 10.58 -8.05 -1.69
N ALA A 138 11.35 -7.58 -0.72
CA ALA A 138 12.73 -8.04 -0.48
C ALA A 138 12.81 -9.51 -0.04
N SER A 139 11.75 -10.02 0.60
CA SER A 139 11.57 -11.44 0.91
C SER A 139 10.17 -11.91 0.54
N GLY A 140 9.98 -13.23 0.56
CA GLY A 140 8.66 -13.83 0.52
C GLY A 140 7.91 -13.80 1.86
N ALA A 141 8.51 -13.28 2.95
CA ALA A 141 7.97 -13.42 4.30
C ALA A 141 6.87 -12.41 4.61
N TYR A 142 7.14 -11.13 4.40
CA TYR A 142 6.16 -10.08 4.58
C TYR A 142 6.57 -8.82 3.83
N GLY A 143 5.63 -7.89 3.68
CA GLY A 143 5.91 -6.60 3.07
C GLY A 143 4.79 -5.58 3.26
N THR A 144 4.73 -4.64 2.33
CA THR A 144 3.73 -3.57 2.30
C THR A 144 2.95 -3.63 1.01
N ALA A 145 1.66 -3.29 1.10
CA ALA A 145 0.76 -3.18 -0.04
C ALA A 145 -0.13 -1.95 0.14
N SER A 146 -0.47 -1.28 -0.95
CA SER A 146 -1.35 -0.12 -0.95
C SER A 146 -2.54 -0.34 -1.88
N LEU A 147 -3.70 0.15 -1.43
CA LEU A 147 -4.94 0.23 -2.18
C LEU A 147 -5.22 1.70 -2.49
N ILE A 148 -5.35 2.03 -3.78
CA ILE A 148 -5.52 3.41 -4.24
C ILE A 148 -6.84 3.52 -5.00
N ASP A 149 -7.70 4.44 -4.60
CA ASP A 149 -8.99 4.67 -5.25
C ASP A 149 -8.81 4.83 -6.77
N ARG A 150 -9.58 4.08 -7.56
CA ARG A 150 -9.46 4.09 -9.04
C ARG A 150 -9.87 5.40 -9.67
N ARG A 151 -10.54 6.28 -8.93
CA ARG A 151 -10.86 7.64 -9.36
C ARG A 151 -9.63 8.56 -9.33
N LEU A 152 -8.53 8.14 -8.71
CA LEU A 152 -7.25 8.85 -8.72
C LEU A 152 -6.40 8.42 -9.90
N GLU A 153 -5.77 9.40 -10.54
CA GLU A 153 -4.77 9.15 -11.57
C GLU A 153 -3.41 8.90 -10.91
N ILE A 154 -2.86 7.69 -11.07
CA ILE A 154 -1.51 7.34 -10.62
C ILE A 154 -0.52 7.69 -11.73
N SER A 155 0.30 8.71 -11.46
CA SER A 155 1.35 9.18 -12.36
C SER A 155 2.65 8.37 -12.23
N SER A 156 2.93 7.82 -11.05
CA SER A 156 4.11 7.02 -10.76
C SER A 156 3.87 6.09 -9.58
N CYS A 157 4.49 4.91 -9.63
CA CYS A 157 4.55 3.95 -8.54
C CYS A 157 5.98 3.39 -8.50
N PHE A 158 6.67 3.56 -7.38
CA PHE A 158 8.04 3.07 -7.23
C PHE A 158 8.35 2.73 -5.78
N ARG A 159 9.34 1.86 -5.60
CA ARG A 159 9.76 1.36 -4.30
C ARG A 159 11.26 1.63 -4.11
N VAL A 160 11.65 2.01 -2.90
CA VAL A 160 13.05 2.14 -2.49
C VAL A 160 13.33 1.09 -1.42
N HIS A 161 14.14 0.10 -1.75
CA HIS A 161 14.58 -0.92 -0.80
C HIS A 161 15.81 -0.43 -0.06
N TYR A 162 15.75 -0.35 1.26
CA TYR A 162 16.88 0.16 2.05
C TYR A 162 17.97 -0.89 2.20
N SER A 163 19.24 -0.51 1.99
CA SER A 163 20.37 -1.40 2.30
C SER A 163 20.59 -1.53 3.81
N ALA A 164 20.38 -0.44 4.55
CA ALA A 164 20.62 -0.33 5.99
C ALA A 164 19.45 -0.87 6.83
N THR A 165 18.96 -2.07 6.53
CA THR A 165 17.86 -2.71 7.28
C THR A 165 18.12 -4.18 7.56
N GLN A 166 17.80 -4.60 8.78
CA GLN A 166 17.78 -6.01 9.17
C GLN A 166 16.38 -6.63 9.03
N MET A 167 15.35 -5.78 8.89
CA MET A 167 13.94 -6.15 8.85
C MET A 167 13.29 -5.74 7.52
N GLU A 168 14.08 -5.77 6.45
CA GLU A 168 13.60 -5.70 5.06
C GLU A 168 12.66 -4.53 4.78
N ARG A 169 12.94 -3.42 5.47
CA ARG A 169 12.17 -2.20 5.35
C ARG A 169 12.41 -1.58 3.98
N ASP A 170 11.34 -1.06 3.40
CA ASP A 170 11.34 -0.29 2.18
C ASP A 170 10.44 0.94 2.34
N ALA A 171 10.45 1.78 1.32
CA ALA A 171 9.44 2.81 1.14
C ALA A 171 8.77 2.65 -0.23
N LEU A 172 7.44 2.52 -0.20
CA LEU A 172 6.59 2.52 -1.38
C LEU A 172 6.05 3.93 -1.60
N PHE A 173 6.27 4.46 -2.80
CA PHE A 173 5.85 5.77 -3.24
C PHE A 173 4.83 5.65 -4.37
N ILE A 174 3.75 6.41 -4.25
CA ILE A 174 2.66 6.43 -5.22
C ILE A 174 2.30 7.89 -5.44
N ASP A 175 2.60 8.40 -6.63
CA ASP A 175 2.35 9.78 -6.99
C ASP A 175 0.97 9.86 -7.65
N VAL A 176 0.01 10.48 -6.95
CA VAL A 176 -1.35 10.68 -7.45
C VAL A 176 -1.56 12.13 -7.90
N SER A 177 -2.15 12.29 -9.08
CA SER A 177 -2.60 13.60 -9.56
C SER A 177 -3.94 13.92 -8.91
N VAL A 178 -4.01 15.06 -8.22
CA VAL A 178 -5.22 15.52 -7.57
C VAL A 178 -5.51 16.97 -7.96
N TYR A 179 -6.76 17.24 -8.36
CA TYR A 179 -7.24 18.59 -8.65
C TYR A 179 -8.00 19.15 -7.44
N LEU A 180 -7.33 19.16 -6.28
CA LEU A 180 -7.98 19.57 -5.03
C LEU A 180 -8.09 21.09 -4.97
N ARG A 181 -9.28 21.59 -4.59
CA ARG A 181 -9.42 22.98 -4.12
C ARG A 181 -8.92 23.15 -2.69
N ASP A 182 -9.03 22.11 -1.86
CA ASP A 182 -8.56 22.05 -0.46
C ASP A 182 -7.98 20.66 -0.16
N LEU A 183 -6.77 20.55 0.40
CA LEU A 183 -6.25 19.25 0.84
C LEU A 183 -6.65 18.99 2.30
N VAL A 184 -7.66 18.13 2.51
CA VAL A 184 -7.97 17.60 3.84
C VAL A 184 -7.37 16.20 3.97
N LEU A 185 -6.24 16.10 4.68
CA LEU A 185 -5.65 14.81 5.07
C LEU A 185 -6.37 14.30 6.32
N MET A 186 -7.32 13.39 6.13
CA MET A 186 -7.89 12.63 7.25
C MET A 186 -6.99 11.43 7.52
N TRP A 187 -6.21 11.51 8.61
CA TRP A 187 -5.31 10.44 9.05
C TRP A 187 -5.96 9.65 10.18
N ASN A 188 -6.22 8.37 9.94
CA ASN A 188 -6.66 7.44 10.99
C ASN A 188 -5.60 6.34 11.16
N GLN A 189 -4.91 6.37 12.30
CA GLN A 189 -3.95 5.34 12.70
C GLN A 189 -4.55 4.45 13.77
N THR A 190 -4.87 3.21 13.40
CA THR A 190 -5.32 2.17 14.34
C THR A 190 -4.12 1.42 14.92
N LYS A 191 -3.31 2.08 15.77
CA LYS A 191 -2.37 1.36 16.64
C LYS A 191 -3.01 1.04 17.98
N LYS A 192 -3.05 -0.24 18.37
CA LYS A 192 -3.13 -0.59 19.80
C LYS A 192 -1.96 0.09 20.50
N LYS A 193 -2.25 0.97 21.47
CA LYS A 193 -1.30 1.75 22.27
C LYS A 193 -0.05 0.93 22.66
N LYS A 194 1.03 1.06 21.90
CA LYS A 194 2.40 0.88 22.37
C LYS A 194 3.29 1.90 21.68
N LYS A 195 3.88 2.75 22.52
CA LYS A 195 4.77 3.86 22.20
C LYS A 195 6.06 3.28 21.59
N PHE A 196 6.25 3.44 20.28
CA PHE A 196 7.58 3.48 19.67
C PHE A 196 7.55 4.27 18.36
N GLU A 197 8.63 5.02 18.17
CA GLU A 197 8.76 6.24 17.38
C GLU A 197 8.98 6.01 15.88
N ARG A 198 8.59 7.03 15.09
CA ARG A 198 9.02 7.37 13.73
C ARG A 198 8.91 6.26 12.66
N ASN A 199 7.70 6.07 12.15
CA ASN A 199 7.54 5.72 10.73
C ASN A 199 7.25 7.01 9.96
N CYS A 200 8.26 7.54 9.28
CA CYS A 200 8.09 8.65 8.34
C CYS A 200 7.34 8.14 7.11
N PHE A 201 6.12 8.64 6.91
CA PHE A 201 5.48 8.65 5.59
C PHE A 201 5.71 10.04 5.01
N LEU A 202 6.54 10.14 3.97
CA LEU A 202 6.70 11.35 3.18
C LEU A 202 5.72 11.28 2.01
N LEU A 203 4.56 11.92 2.16
CA LEU A 203 3.73 12.29 1.01
C LEU A 203 4.33 13.56 0.39
N GLY A 204 5.15 13.37 -0.64
CA GLY A 204 5.68 14.47 -1.45
C GLY A 204 4.61 14.99 -2.41
N LEU A 205 3.77 15.93 -1.97
CA LEU A 205 2.80 16.57 -2.85
C LEU A 205 3.48 17.66 -3.68
N LYS A 206 3.69 17.40 -4.98
CA LYS A 206 4.23 18.37 -5.91
C LYS A 206 3.10 19.23 -6.49
N GLY A 207 2.64 20.22 -5.73
CA GLY A 207 1.77 21.28 -6.24
C GLY A 207 2.55 22.27 -7.10
N ARG A 208 1.94 22.81 -8.17
CA ARG A 208 2.52 23.98 -8.86
C ARG A 208 2.54 25.15 -7.87
N GLY A 209 3.73 25.51 -7.36
CA GLY A 209 3.93 26.74 -6.58
C GLY A 209 4.37 26.59 -5.12
N LEU A 210 4.71 25.40 -4.62
CA LEU A 210 5.30 25.26 -3.27
C LEU A 210 6.73 24.70 -3.33
N PRO A 211 7.68 25.26 -2.55
CA PRO A 211 9.09 24.92 -2.64
C PRO A 211 9.35 23.49 -2.17
N THR A 212 10.19 22.80 -2.93
CA THR A 212 10.70 21.46 -2.62
C THR A 212 11.54 21.54 -1.34
N ILE A 213 11.13 20.86 -0.27
CA ILE A 213 12.00 20.60 0.87
C ILE A 213 12.50 19.17 0.73
N LEU A 214 13.77 19.05 0.35
CA LEU A 214 14.59 17.85 0.41
C LEU A 214 15.28 17.80 1.78
N ALA A 215 15.01 16.76 2.56
CA ALA A 215 15.95 16.06 3.44
C ALA A 215 15.24 14.86 4.09
#